data_AF-A0A0C2DRB1-F1
#
_entry.id   AF-A0A0C2DRB1-F1
#
_cell.length_a   1.000
_cell.length_b   1.000
_cell.length_c   1.000
_cell.angle_alpha   90.00
_cell.angle_beta   90.00
_cell.angle_gamma   90.00
#
_symmetry.space_group_name_H-M   'P 1'
#
loop_
_entity.id
_entity.type
_entity.pdbx_description
1 polymer ?
#
loop_
_entity_poly.entity_id
_entity_poly.type
_entity_poly.pdbx_seq_one_letter_code
_entity_poly.pdbx_strand_id
1 'polypeptide(L)'
;ANTLYDLNVSSQKENLGKSLLDGFYTKEPPHYMVPFTEGIHPNEKLDQALEWLKLDDDKRPGLIMVYIIEPDHTGHLRMGEKGKKLDDALVLVEKALQNFFAKLRAQNILECVNILIICFGPASA
;
A
#
# COMPACT_ATOMS: atom_id res chain seq x y z
N ALA A 1 4.73 -4.89 6.70
CA ALA A 1 3.90 -3.81 7.30
C ALA A 1 2.78 -3.47 6.32
N ASN A 2 1.60 -3.09 6.79
CA ASN A 2 0.40 -3.02 5.95
C ASN A 2 0.12 -1.60 5.42
N THR A 3 0.46 -0.58 6.20
CA THR A 3 0.42 0.84 5.81
C THR A 3 1.60 1.53 6.47
N LEU A 4 2.47 2.16 5.68
CA LEU A 4 3.69 2.85 6.13
C LEU A 4 3.65 4.30 5.70
N TYR A 5 4.17 5.18 6.55
CA TYR A 5 4.42 6.58 6.22
C TYR A 5 5.90 6.92 6.37
N ASP A 6 6.59 7.16 5.24
CA ASP A 6 8.00 7.54 5.25
C ASP A 6 8.19 9.04 5.01
N LEU A 7 8.98 9.68 5.88
CA LEU A 7 9.42 11.07 5.77
C LEU A 7 10.94 11.22 5.83
N ASN A 8 11.69 10.13 5.87
CA ASN A 8 13.14 10.17 6.02
C ASN A 8 13.92 9.91 4.73
N VAL A 9 13.28 10.14 3.58
CA VAL A 9 14.03 10.35 2.34
C VAL A 9 14.45 11.82 2.29
N SER A 10 15.55 12.13 2.96
CA SER A 10 16.21 13.43 2.77
C SER A 10 16.52 13.63 1.28
N SER A 11 16.13 14.79 0.74
CA SER A 11 16.41 15.16 -0.67
C SER A 11 17.88 15.51 -0.93
N GLN A 12 18.70 15.54 0.12
CA GLN A 12 20.15 15.73 0.03
C GLN A 12 20.78 14.52 -0.65
N LYS A 13 21.62 14.77 -1.66
CA LYS A 13 22.19 13.73 -2.53
C LYS A 13 22.99 12.67 -1.75
N GLU A 14 23.60 13.06 -0.64
CA GLU A 14 24.34 12.18 0.27
C GLU A 14 23.47 11.19 1.05
N ASN A 15 22.15 11.46 1.18
CA ASN A 15 21.19 10.63 1.92
C ASN A 15 20.32 9.79 1.00
N LEU A 16 20.44 9.95 -0.32
CA LEU A 16 19.82 9.06 -1.30
C LEU A 16 20.52 7.70 -1.23
N GLY A 17 19.75 6.66 -0.92
CA GLY A 17 20.20 5.28 -1.00
C GLY A 17 20.87 5.00 -2.34
N LYS A 18 22.02 4.32 -2.32
CA LYS A 18 22.73 3.93 -3.55
C LYS A 18 22.10 2.70 -4.18
N SER A 19 21.25 2.00 -3.44
CA SER A 19 20.44 0.87 -3.89
C SER A 19 18.99 1.00 -3.43
N LEU A 20 18.06 0.31 -4.12
CA LEU A 20 16.65 0.20 -3.69
C LEU A 20 16.51 -0.37 -2.28
N LEU A 21 17.47 -1.19 -1.83
CA LEU A 21 17.45 -1.80 -0.50
C LEU A 21 17.81 -0.81 0.61
N ASP A 22 18.61 0.21 0.32
CA ASP A 22 19.04 1.21 1.31
C ASP A 22 17.85 2.03 1.84
N GLY A 23 16.79 2.20 1.04
CA GLY A 23 15.56 2.87 1.43
C GLY A 23 14.62 2.03 2.30
N PHE A 24 14.74 0.70 2.29
CA PHE A 24 13.94 -0.19 3.17
C PHE A 24 14.58 -0.39 4.54
N TYR A 25 15.89 -0.13 4.66
CA TYR A 25 16.68 -0.25 5.89
C TYR A 25 17.22 1.11 6.36
N THR A 26 16.39 2.16 6.31
CA THR A 26 16.76 3.45 6.90
C THR A 26 17.02 3.28 8.39
N LYS A 27 18.02 4.00 8.91
CA LYS A 27 18.38 4.05 10.33
C LYS A 27 17.26 4.59 11.23
N GLU A 28 16.29 5.29 10.65
CA GLU A 28 15.18 5.91 11.35
C GLU A 28 13.83 5.32 10.88
N PRO A 29 12.92 5.04 11.82
CA PRO A 29 11.63 4.46 11.51
C PRO A 29 10.69 5.45 10.81
N PRO A 30 9.69 4.94 10.07
CA PRO A 30 8.59 5.76 9.55
C PRO A 30 7.85 6.50 10.68
N HIS A 31 7.33 7.70 10.40
CA HIS A 31 6.64 8.52 11.39
C HIS A 31 5.29 7.91 11.80
N TYR A 32 4.61 7.25 10.86
CA TYR A 32 3.46 6.38 11.15
C TYR A 32 3.71 4.98 10.62
N MET A 33 3.45 3.99 11.46
CA MET A 33 3.59 2.59 11.12
C MET A 33 2.44 1.80 11.71
N VAL A 34 1.74 1.06 10.85
CA VAL A 34 0.84 0.00 11.30
C VAL A 34 1.63 -1.33 11.22
N PRO A 35 1.86 -2.01 12.37
CA PRO A 35 2.49 -3.33 12.38
C PRO A 35 1.80 -4.31 11.43
N PHE A 36 2.56 -5.27 10.91
CA PHE A 36 1.95 -6.29 10.07
C PHE A 36 1.04 -7.20 10.89
N THR A 37 -0.21 -7.26 10.46
CA THR A 37 -1.20 -8.24 10.94
C THR A 37 -1.76 -8.96 9.72
N GLU A 38 -1.75 -10.29 9.76
CA GLU A 38 -2.32 -11.13 8.72
C GLU A 38 -3.85 -11.08 8.76
N GLY A 39 -4.52 -11.30 7.62
CA GLY A 39 -5.98 -11.35 7.54
C GLY A 39 -6.71 -10.01 7.60
N ILE A 40 -6.00 -8.88 7.67
CA ILE A 40 -6.61 -7.54 7.62
C ILE A 40 -7.21 -7.28 6.23
N HIS A 41 -8.47 -6.88 6.19
CA HIS A 41 -9.19 -6.64 4.95
C HIS A 41 -8.58 -5.44 4.19
N PRO A 42 -8.45 -5.48 2.84
CA PRO A 42 -7.83 -4.39 2.08
C PRO A 42 -8.47 -3.01 2.31
N ASN A 43 -9.80 -2.95 2.45
CA ASN A 43 -10.52 -1.72 2.81
C ASN A 43 -10.00 -1.07 4.09
N GLU A 44 -9.69 -1.83 5.14
CA GLU A 44 -9.19 -1.26 6.41
C GLU A 44 -7.85 -0.56 6.20
N LYS A 45 -6.97 -1.14 5.38
CA LYS A 45 -5.66 -0.55 5.05
C LYS A 45 -5.80 0.74 4.23
N LEU A 46 -6.71 0.74 3.26
CA LEU A 46 -7.00 1.91 2.41
C LEU A 46 -7.74 3.01 3.17
N ASP A 47 -8.60 2.64 4.12
CA ASP A 47 -9.28 3.58 5.01
C ASP A 47 -8.30 4.26 5.95
N GLN A 48 -7.30 3.53 6.47
CA GLN A 48 -6.21 4.14 7.23
C GLN A 48 -5.43 5.17 6.40
N ALA A 49 -5.14 4.86 5.13
CA ALA A 49 -4.47 5.81 4.23
C ALA A 49 -5.32 7.07 4.02
N LEU A 50 -6.64 6.91 3.86
CA LEU A 50 -7.58 8.01 3.74
C LEU A 50 -7.64 8.88 5.01
N GLU A 51 -7.61 8.28 6.19
CA GLU A 51 -7.54 9.01 7.46
C GLU A 51 -6.27 9.84 7.55
N TRP A 52 -5.14 9.30 7.12
CA TRP A 52 -3.89 10.04 7.08
C TRP A 52 -3.91 11.20 6.08
N LEU A 53 -4.53 11.03 4.91
CA LEU A 53 -4.72 12.11 3.93
C LEU A 53 -5.60 13.26 4.45
N LYS A 54 -6.37 13.04 5.53
CA LYS A 54 -7.23 14.05 6.15
C LYS A 54 -6.58 14.79 7.32
N LEU A 55 -5.40 14.37 7.76
CA LEU A 55 -4.70 15.05 8.85
C LEU A 55 -4.41 16.51 8.48
N ASP A 56 -4.25 17.35 9.50
CA ASP A 56 -3.78 18.74 9.35
C ASP A 56 -2.42 18.77 8.64
N ASP A 57 -2.12 19.87 7.94
CA ASP A 57 -0.95 19.95 7.05
C ASP A 57 0.40 19.67 7.75
N ASP A 58 0.53 19.96 9.05
CA ASP A 58 1.72 19.70 9.86
C ASP A 58 1.88 18.22 10.25
N LYS A 59 0.80 17.43 10.17
CA LYS A 59 0.76 16.00 10.53
C LYS A 59 0.55 15.11 9.31
N ARG A 60 0.08 15.66 8.20
CA ARG A 60 -0.33 14.92 7.01
C ARG A 60 0.85 14.25 6.32
N PRO A 61 0.70 12.96 6.00
CA PRO A 61 1.64 12.26 5.17
C PRO A 61 1.95 12.81 3.79
N GLY A 62 3.24 13.06 3.50
CA GLY A 62 3.75 13.32 2.16
C GLY A 62 3.89 12.06 1.27
N LEU A 63 4.14 10.88 1.84
CA LEU A 63 4.26 9.60 1.13
C LEU A 63 3.60 8.45 1.91
N ILE A 64 2.45 7.98 1.45
CA ILE A 64 1.75 6.83 2.07
C ILE A 64 2.00 5.59 1.21
N MET A 65 2.48 4.51 1.84
CA MET A 65 2.62 3.20 1.22
C MET A 65 1.61 2.24 1.81
N VAL A 66 0.85 1.55 0.95
CA VAL A 66 -0.12 0.52 1.37
C VAL A 66 0.27 -0.80 0.74
N TYR A 67 0.35 -1.85 1.55
CA TYR A 67 0.64 -3.21 1.09
C TYR A 67 -0.59 -4.12 1.26
N ILE A 68 -1.07 -4.66 0.15
CA ILE A 68 -2.15 -5.65 0.08
C ILE A 68 -1.51 -6.98 -0.32
N ILE A 69 -1.80 -8.04 0.44
CA ILE A 69 -1.15 -9.36 0.28
C ILE A 69 -1.76 -10.19 -0.87
N GLU A 70 -2.99 -9.87 -1.26
CA GLU A 70 -3.65 -10.48 -2.40
C GLU A 70 -3.28 -9.73 -3.69
N PRO A 71 -3.24 -10.42 -4.85
CA PRO A 71 -3.62 -11.81 -5.08
C PRO A 71 -2.50 -12.84 -4.83
N ASP A 72 -1.31 -12.38 -4.40
CA ASP A 72 -0.11 -13.21 -4.26
C ASP A 72 -0.29 -14.36 -3.25
N HIS A 73 -0.84 -14.05 -2.07
CA HIS A 73 -1.13 -15.04 -1.04
C HIS A 73 -1.96 -16.20 -1.60
N THR A 74 -3.11 -15.90 -2.22
CA THR A 74 -3.98 -16.92 -2.80
C THR A 74 -3.31 -17.65 -3.97
N GLY A 75 -2.54 -16.95 -4.80
CA GLY A 75 -1.78 -17.54 -5.91
C GLY A 75 -0.72 -18.57 -5.46
N HIS A 76 -0.15 -18.38 -4.27
CA HIS A 76 0.84 -19.30 -3.68
C HIS A 76 0.23 -20.53 -2.99
N LEU A 77 -1.07 -20.52 -2.68
CA LEU A 77 -1.73 -21.68 -2.07
C LEU A 77 -1.75 -22.87 -3.06
N ARG A 78 -1.12 -23.99 -2.69
CA ARG A 78 -1.21 -25.25 -3.44
C ARG A 78 -2.53 -25.95 -3.15
N MET A 79 -3.55 -25.89 -4.03
CA MET A 79 -4.65 -26.90 -4.15
C MET A 79 -5.48 -26.71 -5.43
N GLY A 80 -6.11 -27.80 -5.91
CA GLY A 80 -6.65 -28.04 -7.26
C GLY A 80 -7.83 -27.21 -7.79
N GLU A 81 -8.15 -26.05 -7.21
CA GLU A 81 -9.15 -25.09 -7.71
C GLU A 81 -8.55 -23.67 -7.82
N LYS A 82 -7.35 -23.57 -8.42
CA LYS A 82 -6.57 -22.31 -8.44
C LYS A 82 -7.30 -21.13 -9.09
N GLY A 83 -8.05 -21.36 -10.17
CA GLY A 83 -8.68 -20.29 -10.95
C GLY A 83 -9.72 -19.51 -10.13
N LYS A 84 -10.73 -20.20 -9.60
CA LYS A 84 -11.84 -19.54 -8.91
C LYS A 84 -11.40 -18.78 -7.65
N LYS A 85 -10.46 -19.34 -6.86
CA LYS A 85 -9.95 -18.66 -5.66
C LYS A 85 -9.12 -17.41 -6.02
N LEU A 86 -8.32 -17.50 -7.07
CA LEU A 86 -7.53 -16.36 -7.55
C LEU A 86 -8.44 -15.26 -8.11
N ASP A 87 -9.48 -15.62 -8.86
CA ASP A 87 -10.49 -14.66 -9.37
C ASP A 87 -11.21 -13.96 -8.20
N ASP A 88 -11.61 -14.71 -7.17
CA ASP A 88 -12.23 -14.15 -5.96
C ASP A 88 -11.28 -13.17 -5.24
N ALA A 89 -9.97 -13.47 -5.20
CA ALA A 89 -8.95 -12.58 -4.63
C ALA A 89 -8.71 -11.32 -5.48
N LEU A 90 -8.72 -11.42 -6.81
CA LEU A 90 -8.64 -10.28 -7.72
C LEU A 90 -9.84 -9.35 -7.55
N VAL A 91 -11.05 -9.92 -7.50
CA VAL A 91 -12.30 -9.17 -7.27
C VAL A 91 -12.29 -8.48 -5.90
N LEU A 92 -11.70 -9.10 -4.88
CA LEU A 92 -11.53 -8.50 -3.56
C LEU A 92 -10.68 -7.21 -3.64
N VAL A 93 -9.51 -7.28 -4.29
CA VAL A 93 -8.61 -6.12 -4.45
C VAL A 93 -9.26 -5.04 -5.31
N GLU A 94 -9.89 -5.42 -6.42
CA GLU A 94 -10.59 -4.49 -7.31
C GLU A 94 -11.68 -3.71 -6.56
N LYS A 95 -12.55 -4.40 -5.83
CA LYS A 95 -13.62 -3.75 -5.04
C LYS A 95 -13.07 -2.82 -3.97
N ALA A 96 -11.96 -3.19 -3.34
CA ALA A 96 -11.33 -2.34 -2.34
C ALA A 96 -10.78 -1.04 -2.95
N LEU A 97 -10.12 -1.14 -4.12
CA LEU A 97 -9.65 0.03 -4.86
C LEU A 97 -10.82 0.91 -5.33
N GLN A 98 -11.88 0.31 -5.91
CA GLN A 98 -13.08 1.05 -6.32
C GLN A 98 -13.69 1.83 -5.14
N ASN A 99 -13.83 1.20 -3.98
CA ASN A 99 -14.30 1.83 -2.76
C ASN A 99 -13.39 2.99 -2.31
N PHE A 100 -12.07 2.79 -2.33
CA PHE A 100 -11.10 3.84 -1.99
C PHE A 100 -11.18 5.04 -2.94
N PHE A 101 -11.18 4.82 -4.26
CA PHE A 101 -11.32 5.89 -5.24
C PHE A 101 -12.66 6.63 -5.12
N ALA A 102 -13.75 5.91 -4.83
CA ALA A 102 -15.05 6.52 -4.58
C ALA A 102 -15.00 7.45 -3.35
N LYS A 103 -14.35 7.01 -2.25
CA LYS A 103 -14.17 7.84 -1.05
C LYS A 103 -13.28 9.07 -1.31
N LEU A 104 -12.18 8.92 -2.05
CA LEU A 104 -11.32 10.05 -2.43
C LEU A 104 -12.06 11.07 -3.28
N ARG A 105 -12.84 10.61 -4.27
CA ARG A 105 -13.64 11.49 -5.13
C ARG A 105 -14.73 12.21 -4.32
N ALA A 106 -15.44 11.50 -3.45
CA ALA A 106 -16.49 12.07 -2.60
C ALA A 106 -15.98 13.17 -1.65
N GLN A 107 -14.68 13.20 -1.39
CA GLN A 107 -14.03 14.16 -0.50
C GLN A 107 -13.17 15.18 -1.24
N ASN A 108 -13.21 15.20 -2.58
CA ASN A 108 -12.40 16.08 -3.43
C ASN A 108 -10.87 15.94 -3.23
N ILE A 109 -10.41 14.78 -2.75
CA ILE A 109 -8.97 14.50 -2.54
C ILE A 109 -8.33 13.90 -3.81
N LEU A 110 -9.12 13.23 -4.65
CA LEU A 110 -8.62 12.43 -5.77
C LEU A 110 -7.75 13.25 -6.76
N GLU A 111 -8.06 14.53 -6.96
CA GLU A 111 -7.32 15.41 -7.86
C GLU A 111 -6.07 16.04 -7.21
N CYS A 112 -5.87 15.83 -5.90
CA CYS A 112 -4.77 16.41 -5.13
C CYS A 112 -3.66 15.39 -4.81
N VAL A 113 -3.84 14.12 -5.18
CA VAL A 113 -2.92 13.03 -4.83
C VAL A 113 -2.40 12.32 -6.07
N ASN A 114 -1.13 11.92 -6.02
CA ASN A 114 -0.54 11.02 -7.01
C ASN A 114 -0.61 9.59 -6.48
N ILE A 115 -1.26 8.70 -7.23
CA ILE A 115 -1.45 7.30 -6.83
C ILE A 115 -0.66 6.41 -7.78
N LEU A 116 0.25 5.62 -7.23
CA LEU A 116 1.02 4.61 -7.95
C LEU A 116 0.57 3.22 -7.46
N ILE A 117 0.14 2.37 -8.40
CA ILE A 117 -0.21 0.97 -8.13
C ILE A 117 0.86 0.11 -8.81
N ILE A 118 1.60 -0.65 -8.01
CA ILE A 118 2.63 -1.59 -8.47
C ILE A 118 2.30 -3.00 -8.02
N CYS A 119 2.59 -3.97 -8.90
CA CYS A 119 2.44 -5.39 -8.65
C CYS A 119 3.58 -6.11 -9.38
N PHE A 120 4.06 -7.21 -8.80
CA PHE A 120 5.00 -8.12 -9.45
C PHE A 120 4.27 -9.45 -9.68
N GLY A 121 4.25 -9.91 -10.94
CA GLY A 121 3.68 -11.20 -11.29
C GLY A 121 4.67 -12.34 -11.09
N PRO A 122 4.22 -13.59 -10.86
CA PRO A 122 5.11 -14.73 -10.80
C PRO A 122 5.84 -14.87 -12.15
N ALA A 123 7.16 -15.02 -12.10
CA ALA A 123 7.91 -15.48 -13.26
C ALA A 123 7.39 -16.87 -13.62
N SER A 124 6.84 -17.03 -14.82
CA SER A 124 6.59 -18.34 -15.39
C SER A 124 7.95 -19.05 -15.51
N ALA A 125 8.13 -20.11 -14.72
CA ALA A 125 9.25 -21.03 -14.87
C ALA A 125 9.15 -21.81 -16.18
#